data_AF-G1WGA1-F1
#
_entry.id   AF-G1WGA1-F1
#
_cell.length_a   1.000
_cell.length_b   1.000
_cell.length_c   1.000
_cell.angle_alpha   90.00
_cell.angle_beta   90.00
_cell.angle_gamma   90.00
#
_symmetry.space_group_name_H-M   'P 1'
#
loop_
_entity.id
_entity.type
_entity.pdbx_description
1 polymer ?
#
loop_
_entity_poly.entity_id
_entity_poly.type
_entity_poly.pdbx_seq_one_letter_code
_entity_poly.pdbx_strand_id
1 'polypeptide(L)'
;MASANKVLSIAAGEVGYSRWDDPQAGTKYGRAFAEKVGNSYYGNSGVPYCCMFVWWVLDKAGMTVPGMPTASCTTLRNACANAGMIVSKMSAQPGDIVIFDWPGSRDGANDHVGFVELNKGNYIQTIEGNTSSGASGSQGNGGVVARRTRDWSVVQDVMRPVYTGDKPLPDALKKYTDLDAEAWYIDPLDKAVRAGILSGNADKLRPNDTATRAEVAAMLANALKL
;
A
#
# COMPACT_ATOMS: atom_id res chain seq x y z
N MET A 1 5.43 12.51 -0.30
CA MET A 1 5.23 12.23 1.13
C MET A 1 4.87 10.74 1.29
N ALA A 2 4.29 10.33 2.41
CA ALA A 2 3.84 8.96 2.64
C ALA A 2 2.49 8.72 1.95
N SER A 3 2.47 7.99 0.83
CA SER A 3 1.24 7.66 0.08
C SER A 3 1.05 6.16 -0.07
N ALA A 4 -0.19 5.73 -0.30
CA ALA A 4 -0.52 4.33 -0.56
C ALA A 4 0.26 3.78 -1.77
N ASN A 5 0.40 4.58 -2.83
CA ASN A 5 1.17 4.22 -4.03
C ASN A 5 2.65 3.98 -3.71
N LYS A 6 3.26 4.79 -2.83
CA LYS A 6 4.65 4.59 -2.43
C LYS A 6 4.82 3.29 -1.65
N VAL A 7 3.92 3.02 -0.69
CA VAL A 7 3.91 1.76 0.08
C VAL A 7 3.79 0.55 -0.85
N LEU A 8 2.82 0.57 -1.77
CA LEU A 8 2.60 -0.53 -2.70
C LEU A 8 3.73 -0.69 -3.71
N SER A 9 4.34 0.41 -4.18
CA SER A 9 5.51 0.36 -5.06
C SER A 9 6.70 -0.33 -4.39
N ILE A 10 6.98 0.02 -3.14
CA ILE A 10 8.03 -0.63 -2.35
C ILE A 10 7.71 -2.10 -2.13
N ALA A 11 6.49 -2.43 -1.69
CA ALA A 11 6.08 -3.83 -1.49
C ALA A 11 6.14 -4.64 -2.79
N ALA A 12 5.71 -4.06 -3.92
CA ALA A 12 5.71 -4.71 -5.22
C ALA A 12 7.13 -5.01 -5.72
N GLY A 13 8.10 -4.13 -5.43
CA GLY A 13 9.51 -4.34 -5.75
C GLY A 13 10.15 -5.52 -5.02
N GLU A 14 9.49 -6.00 -3.95
CA GLU A 14 9.95 -7.12 -3.14
C GLU A 14 9.35 -8.46 -3.58
N VAL A 15 8.35 -8.45 -4.46
CA VAL A 15 7.73 -9.68 -4.99
C VAL A 15 8.77 -10.55 -5.70
N GLY A 16 8.83 -11.82 -5.30
CA GLY A 16 9.85 -12.77 -5.76
C GLY A 16 11.02 -12.95 -4.80
N TYR A 17 11.13 -12.12 -3.75
CA TYR A 17 12.05 -12.39 -2.65
C TYR A 17 11.74 -13.75 -2.01
N SER A 18 12.79 -14.50 -1.69
CA SER A 18 12.71 -15.82 -1.07
C SER A 18 13.80 -15.93 0.01
N ARG A 19 13.41 -16.39 1.20
CA ARG A 19 14.36 -16.56 2.33
C ARG A 19 15.43 -17.62 2.07
N TRP A 20 15.22 -18.48 1.08
CA TRP A 20 16.19 -19.52 0.70
C TRP A 20 17.25 -18.99 -0.27
N ASP A 21 16.95 -17.88 -0.94
CA ASP A 21 17.86 -17.21 -1.87
C ASP A 21 18.59 -16.02 -1.22
N ASP A 22 18.27 -15.69 0.05
CA ASP A 22 19.02 -14.69 0.82
C ASP A 22 20.40 -15.27 1.19
N PRO A 23 21.51 -14.63 0.76
CA PRO A 23 22.86 -15.14 1.04
C PRO A 23 23.26 -15.01 2.52
N GLN A 24 22.50 -14.27 3.33
CA GLN A 24 22.74 -14.09 4.76
C GLN A 24 21.70 -14.86 5.57
N ALA A 25 22.08 -15.29 6.79
CA ALA A 25 21.14 -15.90 7.72
C ALA A 25 19.93 -14.99 8.00
N GLY A 26 18.77 -15.62 8.21
CA GLY A 26 17.51 -14.91 8.36
C GLY A 26 16.99 -14.31 7.07
N THR A 27 16.20 -13.26 7.21
CA THR A 27 15.73 -12.46 6.07
C THR A 27 16.23 -11.04 6.20
N LYS A 28 16.40 -10.33 5.08
CA LYS A 28 16.74 -8.90 5.12
C LYS A 28 15.76 -8.06 5.97
N TYR A 29 14.48 -8.44 6.01
CA TYR A 29 13.48 -7.77 6.85
C TYR A 29 13.71 -8.10 8.33
N GLY A 30 13.96 -9.36 8.66
CA GLY A 30 14.26 -9.80 10.02
C GLY A 30 15.54 -9.20 10.57
N ARG A 31 16.60 -9.10 9.76
CA ARG A 31 17.85 -8.42 10.12
C ARG A 31 17.65 -6.92 10.38
N ALA A 32 16.95 -6.23 9.48
CA ALA A 32 16.62 -4.82 9.69
C ALA A 32 15.74 -4.59 10.93
N PHE A 33 14.79 -5.49 11.19
CA PHE A 33 13.94 -5.44 12.36
C PHE A 33 14.73 -5.69 13.65
N ALA A 34 15.62 -6.68 13.64
CA ALA A 34 16.51 -7.00 14.75
C ALA A 34 17.37 -5.79 15.18
N GLU A 35 17.93 -5.08 14.20
CA GLU A 35 18.65 -3.84 14.42
C GLU A 35 17.74 -2.76 15.02
N LYS A 36 16.55 -2.55 14.44
CA LYS A 36 15.58 -1.55 14.90
C LYS A 36 15.17 -1.73 16.36
N VAL A 37 14.95 -2.98 16.79
CA VAL A 37 14.41 -3.29 18.12
C VAL A 37 15.48 -3.75 19.12
N GLY A 38 16.75 -3.85 18.69
CA GLY A 38 17.85 -4.28 19.55
C GLY A 38 17.78 -5.76 19.98
N ASN A 39 17.19 -6.63 19.15
CA ASN A 39 17.08 -8.06 19.45
C ASN A 39 17.48 -8.92 18.25
N SER A 40 18.66 -9.53 18.33
CA SER A 40 19.26 -10.34 17.26
C SER A 40 18.46 -11.59 16.90
N TYR A 41 17.57 -12.07 17.77
CA TYR A 41 16.72 -13.23 17.49
C TYR A 41 15.97 -13.09 16.16
N TYR A 42 15.45 -11.90 15.86
CA TYR A 42 14.66 -11.66 14.65
C TYR A 42 15.48 -11.75 13.35
N GLY A 43 16.81 -11.67 13.44
CA GLY A 43 17.73 -11.85 12.32
C GLY A 43 18.08 -13.31 12.03
N ASN A 44 17.56 -14.28 12.78
CA ASN A 44 17.88 -15.70 12.59
C ASN A 44 17.04 -16.35 11.48
N SER A 45 17.60 -17.40 10.86
CA SER A 45 16.89 -18.21 9.87
C SER A 45 15.67 -18.91 10.47
N GLY A 46 14.59 -18.98 9.70
CA GLY A 46 13.35 -19.67 10.11
C GLY A 46 12.37 -18.82 10.93
N VAL A 47 12.76 -17.62 11.36
CA VAL A 47 11.85 -16.69 12.07
C VAL A 47 10.77 -16.17 11.12
N PRO A 48 9.48 -16.28 11.47
CA PRO A 48 8.39 -15.69 10.68
C PRO A 48 8.53 -14.17 10.58
N TYR A 49 8.32 -13.63 9.38
CA TYR A 49 8.66 -12.22 9.10
C TYR A 49 7.52 -11.41 8.46
N CYS A 50 6.28 -11.89 8.47
CA CYS A 50 5.14 -11.18 7.85
C CYS A 50 4.97 -9.74 8.38
N CYS A 51 4.91 -9.54 9.70
CA CYS A 51 4.84 -8.19 10.29
C CYS A 51 6.13 -7.39 10.10
N MET A 52 7.30 -8.05 10.11
CA MET A 52 8.58 -7.38 9.87
C MET A 52 8.67 -6.85 8.45
N PHE A 53 8.14 -7.59 7.47
CA PHE A 53 8.00 -7.13 6.09
C PHE A 53 7.09 -5.90 6.00
N VAL A 54 5.90 -5.94 6.60
CA VAL A 54 4.98 -4.78 6.61
C VAL A 54 5.63 -3.58 7.27
N TRP A 55 6.29 -3.74 8.43
CA TRP A 55 7.05 -2.66 9.07
C TRP A 55 8.15 -2.13 8.15
N TRP A 56 8.94 -3.01 7.53
CA TRP A 56 10.06 -2.60 6.68
C TRP A 56 9.57 -1.78 5.48
N VAL A 57 8.48 -2.19 4.84
CA VAL A 57 7.86 -1.43 3.74
C VAL A 57 7.40 -0.05 4.22
N LEU A 58 6.71 0.02 5.36
CA LEU A 58 6.25 1.29 5.94
C LEU A 58 7.43 2.21 6.29
N ASP A 59 8.48 1.67 6.92
CA ASP A 59 9.69 2.42 7.28
C ASP A 59 10.39 2.99 6.03
N LYS A 60 10.53 2.19 4.95
CA LYS A 60 11.04 2.66 3.66
C LYS A 60 10.13 3.69 2.99
N ALA A 61 8.82 3.62 3.22
CA ALA A 61 7.87 4.63 2.77
C ALA A 61 7.96 5.93 3.58
N GLY A 62 8.64 5.92 4.75
CA GLY A 62 8.64 7.02 5.70
C GLY A 62 7.36 7.10 6.52
N MET A 63 6.74 5.95 6.78
CA MET A 63 5.46 5.81 7.47
C MET A 63 5.59 5.12 8.82
N THR A 64 4.78 5.58 9.76
CA THR A 64 4.53 4.91 11.03
C THR A 64 3.05 4.59 11.13
N VAL A 65 2.74 3.39 11.58
CA VAL A 65 1.38 2.92 11.87
C VAL A 65 1.33 2.50 13.34
N PRO A 66 0.22 2.73 14.06
CA PRO A 66 0.05 2.26 15.44
C PRO A 66 0.45 0.79 15.61
N GLY A 67 1.25 0.51 16.63
CA GLY A 67 1.74 -0.84 16.92
C GLY A 67 2.99 -1.26 16.16
N MET A 68 3.48 -0.50 15.19
CA MET A 68 4.77 -0.75 14.53
C MET A 68 5.93 0.03 15.18
N PRO A 69 7.16 -0.52 15.21
CA PRO A 69 7.55 -1.87 14.76
C PRO A 69 7.02 -2.99 15.67
N THR A 70 6.51 -4.08 15.08
CA THR A 70 6.19 -5.33 15.80
C THR A 70 6.40 -6.56 14.92
N ALA A 71 6.63 -7.70 15.56
CA ALA A 71 6.63 -9.02 14.92
C ALA A 71 5.30 -9.79 15.10
N SER A 72 4.31 -9.18 15.78
CA SER A 72 3.04 -9.80 16.15
C SER A 72 1.86 -9.17 15.41
N CYS A 73 1.13 -9.97 14.62
CA CYS A 73 -0.10 -9.56 13.94
C CYS A 73 -1.16 -9.08 14.92
N THR A 74 -1.30 -9.75 16.08
CA THR A 74 -2.26 -9.37 17.12
C THR A 74 -1.93 -8.02 17.74
N THR A 75 -0.65 -7.74 18.00
CA THR A 75 -0.21 -6.44 18.52
C THR A 75 -0.53 -5.32 17.53
N LEU A 76 -0.22 -5.53 16.25
CA LEU A 76 -0.53 -4.58 15.19
C LEU A 76 -2.03 -4.32 15.07
N ARG A 77 -2.82 -5.39 14.94
CA ARG A 77 -4.28 -5.32 14.78
C ARG A 77 -4.94 -4.59 15.94
N ASN A 78 -4.59 -4.92 17.18
CA ASN A 78 -5.16 -4.28 18.36
C ASN A 78 -4.80 -2.80 18.47
N ALA A 79 -3.56 -2.43 18.13
CA ALA A 79 -3.15 -1.03 18.11
C ALA A 79 -3.92 -0.22 17.05
N CYS A 80 -4.09 -0.77 15.85
CA CYS A 80 -4.89 -0.13 14.79
C CYS A 80 -6.38 -0.04 15.15
N ALA A 81 -6.94 -1.08 15.80
CA ALA A 81 -8.32 -1.04 16.29
C ALA A 81 -8.51 0.06 17.35
N ASN A 82 -7.61 0.18 18.32
CA ASN A 82 -7.64 1.22 19.33
C ASN A 82 -7.47 2.63 18.74
N ALA A 83 -6.77 2.75 17.60
CA ALA A 83 -6.62 3.99 16.86
C ALA A 83 -7.80 4.28 15.91
N GLY A 84 -8.85 3.44 15.87
CA GLY A 84 -10.02 3.65 15.02
C GLY A 84 -9.76 3.43 13.52
N MET A 85 -8.71 2.68 13.16
CA MET A 85 -8.30 2.51 11.76
C MET A 85 -8.99 1.34 11.04
N ILE A 86 -9.81 0.56 11.76
CA ILE A 86 -10.50 -0.60 11.20
C ILE A 86 -11.63 -0.11 10.30
N VAL A 87 -11.63 -0.56 9.06
CA VAL A 87 -12.68 -0.30 8.07
C VAL A 87 -13.41 -1.58 7.73
N SER A 88 -14.59 -1.46 7.10
CA SER A 88 -15.27 -2.63 6.54
C SER A 88 -14.36 -3.33 5.54
N LYS A 89 -14.21 -4.65 5.64
CA LYS A 89 -13.36 -5.41 4.71
C LYS A 89 -13.77 -5.20 3.25
N MET A 90 -15.07 -5.08 2.98
CA MET A 90 -15.59 -4.85 1.63
C MET A 90 -15.19 -3.47 1.07
N SER A 91 -14.87 -2.49 1.93
CA SER A 91 -14.40 -1.17 1.52
C SER A 91 -12.87 -1.07 1.47
N ALA A 92 -12.14 -2.19 1.48
CA ALA A 92 -10.70 -2.22 1.35
C ALA A 92 -10.22 -1.43 0.12
N GLN A 93 -9.11 -0.70 0.28
CA GLN A 93 -8.49 0.13 -0.74
C GLN A 93 -7.01 -0.25 -0.92
N PRO A 94 -6.42 0.01 -2.10
CA PRO A 94 -4.98 -0.11 -2.29
C PRO A 94 -4.19 0.61 -1.18
N GLY A 95 -3.25 -0.09 -0.57
CA GLY A 95 -2.45 0.39 0.55
C GLY A 95 -3.02 0.07 1.92
N ASP A 96 -4.28 -0.36 2.05
CA ASP A 96 -4.76 -0.84 3.35
C ASP A 96 -3.91 -2.04 3.83
N ILE A 97 -3.71 -2.14 5.13
CA ILE A 97 -3.10 -3.31 5.76
C ILE A 97 -4.22 -4.32 6.01
N VAL A 98 -4.02 -5.58 5.60
CA VAL A 98 -5.00 -6.65 5.81
C VAL A 98 -4.46 -7.69 6.77
N ILE A 99 -5.29 -8.10 7.71
CA ILE A 99 -5.03 -9.17 8.68
C ILE A 99 -5.83 -10.40 8.31
N PHE A 100 -5.18 -11.55 8.40
CA PHE A 100 -5.79 -12.85 8.10
C PHE A 100 -5.88 -13.71 9.35
N ASP A 101 -6.92 -14.54 9.36
CA ASP A 101 -7.13 -15.64 10.30
C ASP A 101 -7.35 -16.89 9.43
N TRP A 102 -6.40 -17.82 9.46
CA TRP A 102 -6.40 -18.98 8.58
C TRP A 102 -7.29 -20.08 9.16
N PRO A 103 -8.12 -20.76 8.34
CA PRO A 103 -8.92 -21.86 8.84
C PRO A 103 -8.04 -22.99 9.38
N GLY A 104 -8.11 -23.26 10.69
CA GLY A 104 -7.42 -24.37 11.35
C GLY A 104 -6.36 -23.98 12.39
N SER A 105 -5.99 -22.70 12.51
CA SER A 105 -5.28 -22.14 13.67
C SER A 105 -6.29 -22.02 14.83
N ARG A 106 -6.46 -23.09 15.60
CA ARG A 106 -7.40 -23.11 16.75
C ARG A 106 -6.85 -22.33 17.96
N ASP A 107 -6.37 -21.11 17.77
CA ASP A 107 -5.83 -20.28 18.85
C ASP A 107 -6.46 -18.89 18.94
N GLY A 108 -7.33 -18.51 17.99
CA GLY A 108 -7.94 -17.17 17.96
C GLY A 108 -6.91 -16.06 17.70
N ALA A 109 -5.75 -16.41 17.13
CA ALA A 109 -4.70 -15.48 16.78
C ALA A 109 -4.92 -14.88 15.40
N ASN A 110 -4.43 -13.64 15.23
CA ASN A 110 -4.26 -13.06 13.91
C ASN A 110 -3.01 -13.71 13.30
N ASP A 111 -3.17 -14.51 12.25
CA ASP A 111 -2.11 -15.41 11.76
C ASP A 111 -1.13 -14.73 10.81
N HIS A 112 -1.62 -13.78 10.02
CA HIS A 112 -0.84 -13.22 8.92
C HIS A 112 -1.25 -11.80 8.59
N VAL A 113 -0.37 -11.10 7.87
CA VAL A 113 -0.57 -9.70 7.48
C VAL A 113 0.02 -9.45 6.09
N GLY A 114 -0.62 -8.56 5.34
CA GLY A 114 -0.09 -8.03 4.08
C GLY A 114 -0.67 -6.67 3.75
N PHE A 115 -0.38 -6.20 2.53
CA PHE A 115 -1.02 -5.02 1.96
C PHE A 115 -2.08 -5.42 0.95
N VAL A 116 -3.23 -4.75 0.97
CA VAL A 116 -4.20 -4.79 -0.12
C VAL A 116 -3.59 -4.05 -1.30
N GLU A 117 -3.34 -4.76 -2.40
CA GLU A 117 -2.88 -4.15 -3.65
C GLU A 117 -4.09 -3.73 -4.49
N LEU A 118 -5.12 -4.57 -4.58
CA LEU A 118 -6.36 -4.28 -5.32
C LEU A 118 -7.58 -4.90 -4.62
N ASN A 119 -8.69 -4.16 -4.58
CA ASN A 119 -10.01 -4.71 -4.26
C ASN A 119 -10.72 -5.05 -5.57
N LYS A 120 -11.05 -6.34 -5.78
CA LYS A 120 -11.69 -6.85 -7.00
C LYS A 120 -13.20 -7.10 -6.80
N GLY A 121 -13.76 -6.67 -5.67
CA GLY A 121 -15.16 -6.85 -5.30
C GLY A 121 -15.43 -8.19 -4.63
N ASN A 122 -15.24 -9.30 -5.35
CA ASN A 122 -15.46 -10.65 -4.81
C ASN A 122 -14.22 -11.25 -4.10
N TYR A 123 -13.05 -10.66 -4.30
CA TYR A 123 -11.81 -11.02 -3.60
C TYR A 123 -10.87 -9.81 -3.56
N ILE A 124 -9.75 -9.94 -2.85
CA ILE A 124 -8.65 -8.98 -2.87
C ILE A 124 -7.39 -9.59 -3.45
N GLN A 125 -6.62 -8.76 -4.15
CA GLN A 125 -5.23 -9.03 -4.46
C GLN A 125 -4.37 -8.35 -3.41
N THR A 126 -3.35 -9.05 -2.91
CA THR A 126 -2.50 -8.61 -1.83
C THR A 126 -1.03 -8.78 -2.17
N ILE A 127 -0.17 -8.02 -1.50
CA ILE A 127 1.28 -8.28 -1.44
C ILE A 127 1.62 -8.65 -0.01
N GLU A 128 2.18 -9.84 0.16
CA GLU A 128 2.42 -10.45 1.47
C GLU A 128 3.86 -10.95 1.56
N GLY A 129 4.49 -10.73 2.71
CA GLY A 129 5.78 -11.32 3.04
C GLY A 129 5.60 -12.55 3.92
N ASN A 130 6.48 -13.54 3.75
CA ASN A 130 6.45 -14.82 4.44
C ASN A 130 5.26 -15.72 4.07
N THR A 131 4.72 -15.55 2.87
CA THR A 131 3.67 -16.38 2.30
C THR A 131 4.26 -17.41 1.33
N SER A 132 3.43 -18.19 0.64
CA SER A 132 3.84 -19.08 -0.47
C SER A 132 3.42 -18.49 -1.82
N SER A 133 4.15 -18.78 -2.91
CA SER A 133 3.85 -18.27 -4.25
C SER A 133 2.51 -18.77 -4.83
N GLY A 134 2.02 -19.90 -4.34
CA GLY A 134 0.78 -20.54 -4.77
C GLY A 134 -0.14 -20.90 -3.60
N ALA A 135 -1.25 -21.59 -3.92
CA ALA A 135 -2.18 -22.11 -2.92
C ALA A 135 -1.59 -23.25 -2.07
N SER A 136 -0.55 -23.92 -2.58
CA SER A 136 0.20 -24.93 -1.85
C SER A 136 1.21 -24.30 -0.89
N GLY A 137 1.55 -25.03 0.17
CA GLY A 137 2.50 -24.57 1.20
C GLY A 137 1.86 -23.64 2.23
N SER A 138 2.67 -23.25 3.22
CA SER A 138 2.20 -22.41 4.33
C SER A 138 1.86 -21.01 3.83
N GLN A 139 0.66 -20.54 4.17
CA GLN A 139 0.22 -19.17 3.84
C GLN A 139 0.64 -18.14 4.91
N GLY A 140 1.11 -18.60 6.09
CA GLY A 140 1.64 -17.74 7.16
C GLY A 140 3.15 -17.82 7.37
N ASN A 141 3.80 -18.86 6.81
CA ASN A 141 5.24 -19.10 6.95
C ASN A 141 5.86 -19.76 5.71
N GLY A 142 5.44 -19.32 4.53
CA GLY A 142 5.88 -19.86 3.24
C GLY A 142 7.20 -19.29 2.73
N GLY A 143 7.82 -18.34 3.45
CA GLY A 143 9.19 -17.91 3.19
C GLY A 143 9.43 -17.06 1.93
N VAL A 144 8.39 -16.68 1.18
CA VAL A 144 8.52 -15.76 0.03
C VAL A 144 7.72 -14.48 0.21
N VAL A 145 8.08 -13.45 -0.54
CA VAL A 145 7.20 -12.30 -0.80
C VAL A 145 6.47 -12.56 -2.12
N ALA A 146 5.14 -12.55 -2.10
CA ALA A 146 4.35 -12.86 -3.28
C ALA A 146 3.08 -12.01 -3.37
N ARG A 147 2.61 -11.82 -4.61
CA ARG A 147 1.24 -11.41 -4.86
C ARG A 147 0.30 -12.58 -4.65
N ARG A 148 -0.78 -12.36 -3.90
CA ARG A 148 -1.77 -13.40 -3.57
C ARG A 148 -3.17 -12.93 -3.92
N THR A 149 -4.02 -13.90 -4.22
CA THR A 149 -5.48 -13.73 -4.31
C THR A 149 -6.08 -14.30 -3.04
N ARG A 150 -6.85 -13.49 -2.30
CA ARG A 150 -7.45 -13.86 -1.02
C ARG A 150 -8.95 -13.67 -1.06
N ASP A 151 -9.65 -14.75 -0.71
CA ASP A 151 -11.10 -14.72 -0.50
C ASP A 151 -11.45 -13.97 0.79
N TRP A 152 -12.65 -13.39 0.85
CA TRP A 152 -13.09 -12.67 2.04
C TRP A 152 -13.28 -13.54 3.29
N SER A 153 -13.37 -14.86 3.14
CA SER A 153 -13.53 -15.83 4.24
C SER A 153 -12.29 -15.95 5.13
N VAL A 154 -11.10 -15.59 4.64
CA VAL A 154 -9.85 -15.65 5.40
C VAL A 154 -9.39 -14.27 5.90
N VAL A 155 -10.11 -13.22 5.52
CA VAL A 155 -9.83 -11.84 5.94
C VAL A 155 -10.54 -11.57 7.25
N GLN A 156 -9.76 -11.33 8.29
CA GLN A 156 -10.24 -10.98 9.62
C GLN A 156 -10.58 -9.49 9.69
N ASP A 157 -9.60 -8.63 9.40
CA ASP A 157 -9.73 -7.18 9.48
C ASP A 157 -8.95 -6.47 8.38
N VAL A 158 -9.42 -5.27 8.03
CA VAL A 158 -8.72 -4.34 7.14
C VAL A 158 -8.49 -3.05 7.90
N MET A 159 -7.24 -2.59 7.95
CA MET A 159 -6.83 -1.36 8.61
C MET A 159 -6.38 -0.36 7.57
N ARG A 160 -6.86 0.88 7.66
CA ARG A 160 -6.49 1.96 6.75
C ARG A 160 -5.46 2.89 7.39
N PRO A 161 -4.17 2.83 6.99
CA PRO A 161 -3.18 3.84 7.38
C PRO A 161 -3.65 5.25 7.04
N VAL A 162 -3.31 6.20 7.90
CA VAL A 162 -3.48 7.62 7.58
C VAL A 162 -2.32 8.03 6.68
N TYR A 163 -2.58 8.09 5.40
CA TYR A 163 -1.63 8.56 4.40
C TYR A 163 -1.57 10.08 4.42
N THR A 164 -0.46 10.63 4.95
CA THR A 164 -0.24 12.08 4.98
C THR A 164 0.10 12.66 3.60
N GLY A 165 0.34 11.80 2.62
CA GLY A 165 0.48 12.15 1.22
C GLY A 165 -0.83 12.15 0.41
N ASP A 166 -1.97 11.86 1.03
CA ASP A 166 -3.27 12.01 0.39
C ASP A 166 -3.81 13.40 0.74
N LYS A 167 -3.17 14.47 0.25
CA LYS A 167 -3.89 15.74 0.14
C LYS A 167 -5.05 15.46 -0.83
N PRO A 168 -6.32 15.57 -0.42
CA PRO A 168 -7.40 15.31 -1.36
C PRO A 168 -7.23 16.25 -2.56
N LEU A 169 -7.42 15.72 -3.77
CA LEU A 169 -7.45 16.55 -4.97
C LEU A 169 -8.41 17.73 -4.73
N PRO A 170 -8.02 18.96 -5.09
CA PRO A 170 -8.93 20.08 -5.10
C PRO A 170 -10.24 19.72 -5.81
N ASP A 171 -11.38 20.26 -5.38
CA ASP A 171 -12.70 19.84 -5.88
C ASP A 171 -12.83 19.90 -7.42
N ALA A 172 -12.20 20.90 -8.05
CA ALA A 172 -12.20 21.06 -9.50
C ALA A 172 -11.47 19.93 -10.24
N LEU A 173 -10.57 19.23 -9.53
CA LEU A 173 -9.71 18.19 -10.06
C LEU A 173 -10.19 16.76 -9.77
N LYS A 174 -11.13 16.58 -8.82
CA LYS A 174 -11.62 15.25 -8.39
C LYS A 174 -12.19 14.37 -9.50
N LYS A 175 -12.66 14.97 -10.60
CA LYS A 175 -13.21 14.24 -11.74
C LYS A 175 -12.14 13.64 -12.66
N TYR A 176 -10.87 13.99 -12.49
CA TYR A 176 -9.79 13.50 -13.34
C TYR A 176 -9.07 12.32 -12.68
N THR A 177 -8.82 11.25 -13.44
CA THR A 177 -8.32 9.97 -12.96
C THR A 177 -6.81 9.80 -13.10
N ASP A 178 -6.12 10.78 -13.69
CA ASP A 178 -4.70 10.72 -14.05
C ASP A 178 -3.82 11.70 -13.26
N LEU A 179 -4.31 12.18 -12.13
CA LEU A 179 -3.63 13.17 -11.29
C LEU A 179 -3.03 12.53 -10.04
N ASP A 180 -1.75 12.77 -9.83
CA ASP A 180 -1.10 12.55 -8.54
C ASP A 180 -1.32 13.79 -7.67
N ALA A 181 -2.07 13.65 -6.58
CA ALA A 181 -2.48 14.75 -5.71
C ALA A 181 -1.30 15.47 -5.01
N GLU A 182 -0.11 14.89 -5.07
CA GLU A 182 1.12 15.45 -4.52
C GLU A 182 2.03 16.08 -5.59
N ALA A 183 1.69 15.95 -6.86
CA ALA A 183 2.54 16.43 -7.93
C ALA A 183 2.56 17.97 -8.02
N TRP A 184 3.69 18.49 -8.49
CA TRP A 184 3.94 19.93 -8.66
C TRP A 184 2.86 20.66 -9.49
N TYR A 185 2.16 19.93 -10.35
CA TYR A 185 1.15 20.46 -11.26
C TYR A 185 -0.23 20.64 -10.61
N ILE A 186 -0.48 20.15 -9.40
CA ILE A 186 -1.82 20.17 -8.81
C ILE A 186 -2.33 21.59 -8.57
N ASP A 187 -1.54 22.43 -7.91
CA ASP A 187 -1.91 23.83 -7.66
C ASP A 187 -2.12 24.64 -8.96
N PRO A 188 -1.26 24.57 -9.99
CA PRO A 188 -1.52 25.28 -11.24
C PRO A 188 -2.69 24.69 -12.05
N LEU A 189 -2.90 23.37 -12.04
CA LEU A 189 -4.05 22.75 -12.73
C LEU A 189 -5.38 23.12 -12.07
N ASP A 190 -5.47 23.16 -10.75
CA ASP A 190 -6.70 23.58 -10.05
C ASP A 190 -7.11 25.00 -10.48
N LYS A 191 -6.14 25.92 -10.51
CA LYS A 191 -6.36 27.30 -10.97
C LYS A 191 -6.79 27.35 -12.43
N ALA A 192 -6.12 26.62 -13.32
CA ALA A 192 -6.41 26.61 -14.75
C ALA A 192 -7.79 26.01 -15.07
N VAL A 193 -8.19 24.94 -14.37
CA VAL A 193 -9.51 24.31 -14.53
C VAL A 193 -10.61 25.23 -14.01
N ARG A 194 -10.43 25.84 -12.82
CA ARG A 194 -11.39 26.81 -12.26
C ARG A 194 -11.56 28.04 -13.13
N ALA A 195 -10.49 28.48 -13.79
CA ALA A 195 -10.52 29.60 -14.72
C ALA A 195 -11.14 29.27 -16.09
N GLY A 196 -11.48 28.00 -16.35
CA GLY A 196 -11.99 27.55 -17.66
C GLY A 196 -10.91 27.50 -18.76
N ILE A 197 -9.63 27.61 -18.39
CA ILE A 197 -8.50 27.55 -19.33
C ILE A 197 -8.29 26.09 -19.78
N LEU A 198 -8.46 25.15 -18.86
CA LEU A 198 -8.32 23.71 -19.09
C LEU A 198 -9.62 22.97 -18.75
N SER A 199 -10.07 22.11 -19.66
CA SER A 199 -11.22 21.22 -19.47
C SER A 199 -10.86 19.73 -19.49
N GLY A 200 -9.65 19.39 -19.97
CA GLY A 200 -9.20 18.02 -20.17
C GLY A 200 -9.86 17.32 -21.35
N ASN A 201 -9.63 16.01 -21.46
CA ASN A 201 -10.32 15.13 -22.38
C ASN A 201 -10.97 14.00 -21.57
N ALA A 202 -12.29 13.96 -21.57
CA ALA A 202 -13.10 13.10 -20.69
C ALA A 202 -12.69 13.26 -19.21
N ASP A 203 -12.12 12.22 -18.62
CA ASP A 203 -11.68 12.13 -17.22
C ASP A 203 -10.17 12.35 -17.07
N LYS A 204 -9.47 12.95 -18.03
CA LYS A 204 -8.00 13.10 -17.99
C LYS A 204 -7.51 14.51 -18.33
N LEU A 205 -6.46 14.96 -17.64
CA LEU A 205 -5.75 16.22 -17.94
C LEU A 205 -4.40 16.04 -18.62
N ARG A 206 -3.80 14.85 -18.55
CA ARG A 206 -2.53 14.47 -19.16
C ARG A 206 -1.36 15.42 -18.81
N PRO A 207 -1.09 15.67 -17.52
CA PRO A 207 -0.16 16.72 -17.09
C PRO A 207 1.31 16.49 -17.45
N ASN A 208 1.68 15.26 -17.82
CA ASN A 208 3.05 14.90 -18.21
C ASN A 208 3.21 14.69 -19.72
N ASP A 209 2.13 14.80 -20.50
CA ASP A 209 2.19 14.64 -21.95
C ASP A 209 2.66 15.95 -22.62
N THR A 210 3.25 15.84 -23.81
CA THR A 210 3.52 17.01 -24.65
C THR A 210 2.21 17.57 -25.20
N ALA A 211 1.95 18.86 -24.96
CA ALA A 211 0.81 19.54 -25.55
C ALA A 211 1.00 19.79 -27.05
N THR A 212 -0.05 19.57 -27.84
CA THR A 212 -0.08 19.92 -29.26
C THR A 212 -0.24 21.43 -29.45
N ARG A 213 0.14 21.94 -30.63
CA ARG A 213 -0.06 23.36 -30.99
C ARG A 213 -1.53 23.80 -30.89
N ALA A 214 -2.45 22.92 -31.24
CA ALA A 214 -3.88 23.20 -31.17
C ALA A 214 -4.39 23.30 -29.72
N GLU A 215 -3.92 22.41 -28.82
CA GLU A 215 -4.26 22.47 -27.40
C GLU A 215 -3.73 23.74 -26.74
N VAL A 216 -2.49 24.13 -27.06
CA VAL A 216 -1.92 25.39 -26.55
C VAL A 216 -2.69 26.61 -27.07
N ALA A 217 -3.07 26.62 -28.36
CA ALA A 217 -3.87 27.70 -28.92
C ALA A 217 -5.27 27.80 -28.27
N ALA A 218 -5.91 26.66 -27.99
CA ALA A 218 -7.19 26.62 -27.29
C ALA A 218 -7.07 27.15 -25.84
N MET A 219 -6.03 26.76 -25.11
CA MET A 219 -5.76 27.27 -23.76
C MET A 219 -5.58 28.81 -23.77
N LEU A 220 -4.84 29.35 -24.73
CA LEU A 220 -4.65 30.80 -24.88
C LEU A 220 -5.95 31.52 -25.24
N ALA A 221 -6.74 30.98 -26.17
CA ALA A 221 -8.04 31.54 -26.52
C ALA A 221 -8.97 31.61 -25.30
N ASN A 222 -9.04 30.53 -24.52
CA ASN A 222 -9.82 30.48 -23.29
C ASN A 222 -9.33 31.50 -22.24
N ALA A 223 -8.01 31.61 -22.06
CA ALA A 223 -7.41 32.55 -21.11
C ALA A 223 -7.67 34.01 -21.49
N LEU A 224 -7.67 34.32 -22.79
CA LEU A 224 -7.91 35.65 -23.34
C LEU A 224 -9.39 35.97 -23.59
N LYS A 225 -10.28 34.99 -23.45
CA LYS A 225 -11.73 35.07 -23.74
C LYS A 225 -12.02 35.53 -25.18
N LEU A 226 -11.31 34.92 -26.13
CA LEU A 226 -11.44 35.17 -27.57
C LEU A 226 -12.57 34.36 -28.21
#